data_AF-A0A3A8H2Z3-F1
#
_entry.id   AF-A0A3A8H2Z3-F1
#
_cell.length_a   1.000
_cell.length_b   1.000
_cell.length_c   1.000
_cell.angle_alpha   90.00
_cell.angle_beta   90.00
_cell.angle_gamma   90.00
#
_symmetry.space_group_name_H-M   'P 1'
#
loop_
_entity.id
_entity.type
_entity.pdbx_description
1 polymer ?
#
loop_
_entity_poly.entity_id
_entity_poly.type
_entity_poly.pdbx_seq_one_letter_code
_entity_poly.pdbx_strand_id
1 'polypeptide(L)'
;MIRKAEVALEAFTPDEVDRCAGKHLDLQIGPRRLAFTSETFILSFSLPNFHFHAVTAYDILRSRGVPLGKRDDEGRLRTRSA
;
A
#
# COMPACT_ATOMS: atom_id res chain seq x y z
N MET A 1 -6.81 14.17 -1.55
CA MET A 1 -6.26 12.99 -2.27
C MET A 1 -6.54 11.69 -1.53
N ILE A 2 -6.12 11.51 -0.27
CA ILE A 2 -6.34 10.26 0.51
C ILE A 2 -7.81 9.82 0.56
N ARG A 3 -8.73 10.71 0.98
CA ARG A 3 -10.18 10.40 1.01
C ARG A 3 -10.75 9.88 -0.32
N LYS A 4 -10.25 10.38 -1.45
CA LYS A 4 -10.69 9.91 -2.78
C LYS A 4 -10.25 8.46 -3.02
N ALA A 5 -9.04 8.10 -2.59
CA ALA A 5 -8.53 6.74 -2.68
C ALA A 5 -9.31 5.80 -1.74
N GLU A 6 -9.61 6.22 -0.51
CA GLU A 6 -10.44 5.45 0.43
C GLU A 6 -11.81 5.12 -0.17
N VAL A 7 -12.54 6.14 -0.64
CA VAL A 7 -13.88 5.96 -1.26
C VAL A 7 -13.81 5.04 -2.48
N ALA A 8 -12.77 5.15 -3.31
CA ALA A 8 -12.61 4.29 -4.47
C ALA A 8 -12.32 2.83 -4.08
N LEU A 9 -11.52 2.60 -3.03
CA LEU A 9 -11.21 1.25 -2.54
C LEU A 9 -12.41 0.61 -1.83
N GLU A 10 -13.19 1.38 -1.08
CA GLU A 10 -14.42 0.93 -0.41
C GLU A 10 -15.51 0.46 -1.38
N ALA A 11 -15.46 0.89 -2.64
CA ALA A 11 -16.41 0.47 -3.67
C ALA A 11 -16.20 -0.98 -4.16
N PHE A 12 -15.05 -1.60 -3.85
CA PHE A 12 -14.76 -2.97 -4.25
C PHE A 12 -15.23 -3.98 -3.20
N THR A 13 -15.78 -5.09 -3.68
CA THR A 13 -16.06 -6.29 -2.88
C THR A 13 -14.84 -7.21 -2.80
N PRO A 14 -14.71 -8.06 -1.76
CA PRO A 14 -13.64 -9.05 -1.68
C PRO A 14 -13.54 -9.94 -2.93
N ASP A 15 -14.67 -10.43 -3.43
CA ASP A 15 -14.70 -11.29 -4.64
C ASP A 15 -14.19 -10.55 -5.89
N GLU A 16 -14.41 -9.24 -6.01
CA GLU A 16 -13.85 -8.45 -7.12
C GLU A 16 -12.33 -8.39 -7.08
N VAL A 17 -11.76 -8.27 -5.88
CA VAL A 17 -10.31 -8.27 -5.66
C VAL A 17 -9.74 -9.67 -5.86
N ASP A 18 -10.37 -10.69 -5.29
CA ASP A 18 -9.90 -12.08 -5.36
C ASP A 18 -9.92 -12.62 -6.79
N ARG A 19 -10.87 -12.15 -7.63
CA ARG A 19 -10.88 -12.44 -9.07
C ARG A 19 -9.67 -11.89 -9.83
N CYS A 20 -8.80 -11.08 -9.21
CA CYS A 20 -7.54 -10.65 -9.82
C CYS A 20 -6.41 -11.67 -9.65
N ALA A 21 -6.56 -12.66 -8.77
CA ALA A 21 -5.56 -13.69 -8.54
C ALA A 21 -5.15 -14.39 -9.85
N GLY A 22 -3.86 -14.62 -10.03
CA GLY A 22 -3.24 -15.27 -11.18
C GLY A 22 -3.25 -14.47 -12.48
N LYS A 23 -3.92 -13.31 -12.55
CA LYS A 23 -3.93 -12.49 -13.77
C LYS A 23 -2.55 -11.89 -14.03
N HIS A 24 -2.18 -11.84 -15.32
CA HIS A 24 -1.00 -11.10 -15.75
C HIS A 24 -1.21 -9.61 -15.54
N LEU A 25 -0.19 -8.97 -14.97
CA LEU A 25 -0.16 -7.55 -14.70
C LEU A 25 1.23 -7.01 -15.04
N ASP A 26 1.34 -6.42 -16.22
CA ASP A 26 2.62 -5.94 -16.70
C ASP A 26 2.75 -4.44 -16.48
N LEU A 27 3.81 -4.05 -15.77
CA LEU A 27 4.12 -2.66 -15.52
C LEU A 27 5.17 -2.19 -16.53
N GLN A 28 4.82 -1.18 -17.31
CA GLN A 28 5.75 -0.52 -18.22
C GLN A 28 6.43 0.65 -17.50
N ILE A 29 7.75 0.57 -17.32
CA ILE A 29 8.57 1.63 -16.74
C ILE A 29 9.58 2.10 -17.80
N GLY A 30 9.23 3.18 -18.49
CA GLY A 30 10.01 3.67 -19.63
C GLY A 30 10.17 2.57 -20.69
N PRO A 31 11.40 2.18 -21.09
CA PRO A 31 11.63 1.12 -22.06
C PRO A 31 11.51 -0.30 -21.49
N ARG A 32 11.46 -0.45 -20.15
CA ARG A 32 11.45 -1.77 -19.49
C ARG A 32 10.01 -2.21 -19.20
N ARG A 33 9.70 -3.46 -19.55
CA ARG A 33 8.49 -4.17 -19.11
C ARG A 33 8.83 -5.05 -17.93
N LEU A 34 8.16 -4.84 -16.81
CA LEU A 34 8.19 -5.75 -15.66
C LEU A 34 6.91 -6.59 -15.72
N ALA A 35 7.06 -7.87 -16.01
CA ALA A 35 5.93 -8.79 -16.10
C ALA A 35 5.68 -9.43 -14.73
N PHE A 36 4.46 -9.25 -14.21
CA PHE A 36 4.04 -9.82 -12.94
C PHE A 36 2.75 -10.62 -13.10
N THR A 37 2.44 -11.41 -12.07
CA THR A 37 1.05 -11.70 -11.71
C THR A 37 0.55 -10.64 -10.74
N SER A 38 -0.77 -10.51 -10.57
CA SER A 38 -1.36 -9.59 -9.59
C SER A 38 -0.74 -9.72 -8.18
N GLU A 39 -0.48 -10.95 -7.72
CA GLU A 39 0.11 -11.23 -6.40
C GLU A 39 1.58 -10.81 -6.32
N THR A 40 2.36 -11.14 -7.34
CA THR A 40 3.80 -10.80 -7.33
C THR A 40 4.02 -9.31 -7.50
N PHE A 41 3.12 -8.62 -8.22
CA PHE A 41 3.09 -7.17 -8.25
C PHE A 41 2.78 -6.58 -6.88
N ILE A 42 1.69 -6.99 -6.23
CA ILE A 42 1.27 -6.37 -4.97
C ILE A 42 2.26 -6.67 -3.83
N LEU A 43 2.74 -7.91 -3.73
CA LEU A 43 3.60 -8.36 -2.63
C LEU A 43 5.06 -7.90 -2.79
N SER A 44 5.60 -7.86 -4.01
CA SER A 44 7.04 -7.59 -4.23
C SER A 44 7.33 -6.18 -4.72
N PHE A 45 6.37 -5.51 -5.36
CA PHE A 45 6.57 -4.15 -5.87
C PHE A 45 5.69 -3.14 -5.12
N SER A 46 4.36 -3.30 -5.15
CA SER A 46 3.44 -2.27 -4.67
C SER A 46 3.50 -2.06 -3.15
N LEU A 47 3.44 -3.12 -2.34
CA LEU A 47 3.46 -3.00 -0.88
C LEU A 47 4.77 -2.42 -0.33
N PRO A 48 5.96 -2.89 -0.76
CA PRO A 48 7.22 -2.27 -0.34
C PRO A 48 7.31 -0.79 -0.71
N ASN A 49 6.88 -0.42 -1.93
CA ASN A 49 6.87 0.99 -2.36
C ASN A 49 5.89 1.82 -1.53
N PHE A 50 4.69 1.30 -1.23
CA PHE A 50 3.71 1.98 -0.38
C PHE A 50 4.29 2.31 1.00
N HIS A 51 4.88 1.31 1.67
CA HIS A 51 5.48 1.51 2.98
C HIS A 51 6.70 2.43 2.94
N PHE A 52 7.54 2.34 1.91
CA PHE A 52 8.68 3.26 1.73
C PHE A 52 8.21 4.72 1.69
N HIS A 53 7.17 5.02 0.91
CA HIS A 53 6.67 6.39 0.81
C HIS A 53 5.94 6.86 2.07
N ALA A 54 5.16 5.98 2.72
CA ALA A 54 4.49 6.29 3.98
C ALA A 54 5.49 6.63 5.09
N VAL A 55 6.50 5.78 5.33
CA VAL A 55 7.51 6.02 6.37
C VAL A 55 8.38 7.24 6.03
N THR A 56 8.70 7.47 4.75
CA THR A 56 9.43 8.68 4.34
C THR A 56 8.65 9.95 4.67
N ALA A 57 7.33 9.98 4.43
CA ALA A 57 6.50 11.13 4.80
C ALA A 57 6.44 11.31 6.32
N TYR A 58 6.28 10.22 7.07
CA TYR A 58 6.34 10.21 8.53
C TYR A 58 7.67 10.79 9.06
N ASP A 59 8.81 10.35 8.51
CA ASP A 59 10.14 10.79 8.92
C ASP A 59 10.40 12.27 8.60
N ILE A 60 9.93 12.76 7.45
CA ILE A 60 10.01 14.19 7.11
C ILE A 60 9.25 15.03 8.13
N LEU A 61 8.03 14.62 8.52
CA LEU A 61 7.25 15.35 9.53
C LEU A 61 7.90 15.27 10.91
N ARG A 62 8.36 14.08 11.31
CA ARG A 62 9.04 13.86 12.58
C ARG A 62 10.32 14.69 12.69
N SER A 63 11.14 14.73 11.64
CA SER A 63 12.36 15.54 11.59
C SER A 63 12.10 17.05 11.63
N ARG A 64 10.89 17.48 11.26
CA ARG A 64 10.42 18.88 11.35
C ARG A 64 9.76 19.21 12.70
N GLY A 65 9.85 18.32 13.69
CA GLY A 65 9.35 18.56 15.04
C GLY A 65 7.85 18.30 15.22
N VAL A 66 7.16 17.69 14.25
CA VAL A 66 5.78 17.24 14.46
C VAL A 66 5.81 16.12 15.52
N PRO A 67 4.96 16.17 16.57
CA PRO A 67 5.01 15.23 17.70
C PRO A 67 4.39 13.87 17.35
N LEU A 68 4.91 13.21 16.32
CA LEU A 68 4.54 11.86 15.91
C LEU A 68 5.34 10.83 16.71
N GLY A 69 4.77 9.64 16.89
CA GLY A 69 5.35 8.45 17.48
C GLY A 69 5.13 7.22 16.60
N LYS A 70 5.77 6.11 16.96
CA LYS A 70 5.67 4.84 16.20
C LYS A 70 4.21 4.40 15.96
N ARG A 71 3.33 4.61 16.93
CA ARG A 71 1.92 4.24 16.86
C ARG A 71 1.12 5.03 15.81
N ASP A 72 1.59 6.22 15.43
CA ASP A 72 0.96 7.01 14.38
C ASP A 72 1.21 6.40 12.98
N ASP A 73 2.32 5.65 12.82
CA ASP A 73 2.63 4.88 11.60
C ASP A 73 2.01 3.47 11.66
N GLU A 74 2.14 2.76 12.78
CA GLU A 74 1.59 1.40 12.95
C GLU A 74 0.06 1.34 12.94
N GLY A 75 -0.60 2.42 13.34
CA GLY A 75 -2.05 2.47 13.50
C GLY A 75 -2.57 1.50 14.56
N ARG A 76 -3.78 0.97 14.34
CA ARG A 76 -4.44 0.05 15.27
C ARG A 76 -3.94 -1.38 15.09
N LEU A 77 -3.19 -1.89 16.06
CA LEU A 77 -2.74 -3.27 16.11
C LEU A 77 -3.93 -4.25 16.15
N ARG A 78 -3.84 -5.32 15.37
CA ARG A 78 -4.82 -6.41 15.34
C ARG A 78 -4.40 -7.49 16.34
N THR A 79 -4.51 -7.19 17.63
CA THR A 79 -4.20 -8.15 18.70
C THR A 79 -5.38 -9.09 18.93
N ARG A 80 -5.12 -10.32 19.36
CA ARG A 80 -6.17 -11.22 19.84
C ARG A 80 -6.85 -10.58 21.07
N SER A 81 -8.17 -10.68 21.17
CA SER A 81 -8.89 -10.34 22.40
C SER A 81 -8.39 -11.23 23.54
N ALA A 82 -8.27 -10.67 24.75
CA ALA A 82 -7.98 -11.47 25.94
C ALA A 82 -9.07 -12.53 26.17
#